data_AF-A0A5C8CG58-F1
#
_entry.id   AF-A0A5C8CG58-F1
#
_cell.length_a   1.000
_cell.length_b   1.000
_cell.length_c   1.000
_cell.angle_alpha   90.00
_cell.angle_beta   90.00
_cell.angle_gamma   90.00
#
_symmetry.space_group_name_H-M   'P 1'
#
loop_
_entity.id
_entity.type
_entity.pdbx_description
1 polymer ?
#
loop_
_entity_poly.entity_id
_entity_poly.type
_entity_poly.pdbx_seq_one_letter_code
_entity_poly.pdbx_strand_id
1 'polypeptide(L)' 'MKNILKFIYSREDKGIYRIRTIFGIRITTKPLILRLISLENKVDRLEYEYIEKMFIKIESYRIYSKLKKQVSIKE' A
#
# COMPACT_ATOMS: atom_id res chain seq x y z
N MET A 1 30.35 -21.33 -14.25
CA MET A 1 29.95 -20.09 -14.97
C MET A 1 28.98 -19.19 -14.20
N LYS A 2 27.91 -19.69 -13.56
CA LYS A 2 26.93 -18.83 -12.82
C LYS A 2 27.55 -17.88 -11.77
N ASN A 3 28.64 -18.28 -11.12
CA ASN A 3 29.31 -17.47 -10.09
C ASN A 3 30.14 -16.31 -10.65
N ILE A 4 30.75 -16.47 -11.83
CA ILE A 4 31.54 -15.41 -12.47
C ILE A 4 30.64 -14.28 -12.96
N LEU A 5 29.46 -14.63 -13.48
CA LEU A 5 28.47 -13.65 -13.94
C LEU A 5 27.93 -12.83 -12.77
N LYS A 6 27.65 -13.48 -11.63
CA LYS A 6 27.23 -12.79 -10.40
C LYS A 6 28.31 -11.86 -9.83
N PHE A 7 29.59 -12.23 -9.99
CA PHE A 7 30.72 -11.38 -9.62
C PHE A 7 30.79 -10.13 -10.50
N ILE A 8 30.67 -10.28 -11.83
CA ILE A 8 30.68 -9.16 -12.79
C ILE A 8 29.48 -8.25 -12.55
N TYR A 9 28.28 -8.84 -12.48
CA TYR A 9 27.06 -8.10 -12.23
C TYR A 9 26.01 -8.95 -11.52
N SER A 10 25.45 -8.45 -10.43
CA SER A 10 24.18 -8.93 -9.91
C SER A 10 23.33 -7.78 -9.43
N ARG A 11 22.01 -7.97 -9.46
CA ARG A 11 21.05 -6.99 -8.98
C ARG A 11 19.95 -7.70 -8.21
N GLU A 12 19.67 -7.19 -7.02
CA GLU A 12 18.52 -7.58 -6.21
C GLU A 12 17.85 -6.31 -5.64
N ASP A 13 16.53 -6.35 -5.53
CA ASP A 13 15.75 -5.31 -4.86
C ASP A 13 15.31 -5.88 -3.48
N LYS A 14 15.65 -5.20 -2.38
CA LYS A 14 15.31 -5.57 -0.99
C LYS A 14 14.56 -4.42 -0.32
N GLY A 15 13.23 -4.54 -0.22
CA GLY A 15 12.37 -3.47 0.25
C GLY A 15 12.51 -2.22 -0.64
N ILE A 16 12.85 -1.08 -0.05
CA ILE A 16 13.06 0.20 -0.77
C ILE A 16 14.49 0.38 -1.32
N TYR A 17 15.36 -0.61 -1.12
CA TYR A 17 16.76 -0.55 -1.55
C TYR A 17 17.02 -1.45 -2.76
N ARG A 18 17.89 -0.99 -3.65
CA ARG A 18 18.46 -1.75 -4.75
C ARG A 18 19.92 -2.01 -4.48
N ILE A 19 20.28 -3.28 -4.41
CA ILE A 19 21.64 -3.74 -4.23
C ILE A 19 22.14 -4.19 -5.59
N ARG A 20 23.28 -3.62 -6.01
CA ARG A 20 24.01 -4.04 -7.21
C ARG A 20 25.38 -4.52 -6.78
N THR A 21 25.81 -5.66 -7.29
CA THR A 21 27.23 -6.04 -7.26
C THR A 21 27.80 -5.75 -8.64
N ILE A 22 28.86 -4.97 -8.73
CA ILE A 22 29.59 -4.70 -9.98
C ILE A 22 31.05 -5.04 -9.73
N PHE A 23 31.59 -6.03 -10.45
CA PHE A 23 32.95 -6.55 -10.23
C PHE A 23 33.29 -6.81 -8.75
N GLY A 24 32.38 -7.48 -8.03
CA GLY A 24 32.53 -7.78 -6.60
C GLY A 24 32.25 -6.61 -5.64
N ILE A 25 32.12 -5.38 -6.15
CA ILE A 25 31.80 -4.20 -5.34
C ILE A 25 30.28 -4.13 -5.11
N ARG A 26 29.86 -4.15 -3.84
CA ARG A 26 28.45 -4.04 -3.46
C ARG A 26 28.04 -2.57 -3.30
N ILE A 27 27.13 -2.12 -4.15
CA ILE A 27 26.55 -0.77 -4.15
C ILE A 27 25.09 -0.89 -3.70
N THR A 28 24.73 -0.20 -2.63
CA THR A 28 23.34 -0.12 -2.14
C THR A 28 22.78 1.25 -2.42
N THR A 29 21.67 1.32 -3.17
CA THR A 29 21.00 2.58 -3.51
C THR A 29 19.54 2.53 -3.05
N LYS A 30 18.97 3.69 -2.74
CA LYS A 30 17.53 3.83 -2.50
C LYS A 30 16.90 4.47 -3.75
N PRO A 31 16.52 3.68 -4.77
CA PRO A 31 16.00 4.25 -6.00
C PRO A 31 14.70 5.01 -5.73
N LEU A 32 14.63 6.26 -6.20
CA LEU A 32 13.48 7.15 -6.01
C LEU A 32 12.16 6.50 -6.44
N ILE A 33 12.16 5.73 -7.52
CA ILE A 33 10.98 5.01 -8.02
C ILE A 33 10.41 4.00 -7.02
N LEU A 34 11.24 3.26 -6.28
CA LEU A 34 10.73 2.32 -5.26
C LEU A 34 10.15 3.07 -4.05
N ARG A 35 10.69 4.26 -3.76
CA ARG A 35 10.15 5.14 -2.73
C ARG A 35 8.79 5.70 -3.16
N LEU A 36 8.64 6.10 -4.42
CA LEU A 36 7.39 6.58 -5.00
C LEU A 36 6.31 5.49 -4.98
N ILE A 37 6.60 4.30 -5.49
CA ILE A 37 5.66 3.15 -5.44
C ILE A 37 5.25 2.85 -3.99
N SER A 38 6.19 2.90 -3.05
CA SER A 38 5.87 2.70 -1.63
C SER A 38 5.01 3.81 -1.03
N LEU A 39 5.08 5.04 -1.55
CA LEU A 39 4.25 6.16 -1.13
C LEU A 39 2.85 6.05 -1.73
N GLU A 40 2.74 5.76 -3.03
CA GLU A 40 1.47 5.51 -3.74
C GLU A 40 0.65 4.44 -3.02
N ASN A 41 1.24 3.26 -2.76
CA ASN A 41 0.56 2.18 -2.03
C ASN A 41 0.06 2.58 -0.62
N LYS A 42 0.74 3.53 0.04
CA LYS A 42 0.30 4.03 1.35
C LYS A 42 -0.88 4.99 1.21
N VAL A 43 -0.85 5.83 0.18
CA VAL A 43 -1.96 6.75 -0.14
C VAL A 43 -3.21 5.94 -0.50
N ASP A 44 -3.09 4.94 -1.37
CA ASP A 44 -4.21 4.09 -1.79
C ASP A 44 -4.87 3.39 -0.59
N ARG A 45 -4.07 2.91 0.36
CA ARG A 45 -4.58 2.29 1.59
C ARG A 45 -5.35 3.29 2.46
N LEU A 46 -4.80 4.48 2.65
CA LEU A 46 -5.46 5.53 3.45
C LEU A 46 -6.78 5.98 2.80
N GLU A 47 -6.80 6.09 1.48
CA GLU A 47 -8.00 6.41 0.73
C GLU A 47 -9.06 5.32 0.89
N TYR A 48 -8.67 4.05 0.76
CA TYR A 48 -9.56 2.90 0.99
C TYR A 48 -10.15 2.91 2.40
N GLU A 49 -9.33 3.06 3.44
CA GLU A 49 -9.78 3.12 4.84
C GLU A 49 -10.74 4.29 5.09
N TYR A 50 -10.51 5.43 4.43
CA TYR A 50 -11.39 6.59 4.52
C TYR A 50 -12.76 6.32 3.88
N ILE A 51 -12.77 5.74 2.68
CA ILE A 51 -14.00 5.36 1.97
C ILE A 51 -14.81 4.34 2.78
N GLU A 52 -14.15 3.33 3.34
CA GLU A 52 -14.78 2.30 4.16
C GLU A 52 -15.46 2.91 5.40
N LYS A 53 -14.77 3.79 6.14
CA LYS A 53 -15.34 4.50 7.30
C LYS A 53 -16.55 5.36 6.89
N MET A 54 -16.47 6.04 5.75
CA MET A 54 -17.58 6.81 5.22
C MET A 54 -18.79 5.93 4.89
N PHE A 55 -18.57 4.77 4.29
CA PHE A 55 -19.63 3.84 3.94
C PHE A 55 -20.35 3.30 5.19
N ILE A 56 -19.59 2.91 6.23
CA ILE A 56 -20.13 2.48 7.52
C ILE A 56 -20.99 3.59 8.14
N LYS A 57 -20.51 4.84 8.12
CA LYS A 57 -21.24 5.99 8.65
C LYS A 57 -22.57 6.18 7.91
N ILE A 58 -22.57 6.13 6.57
CA ILE A 58 -23.79 6.27 5.77
C ILE A 58 -24.78 5.15 6.08
N GLU A 59 -24.32 3.90 6.14
CA GLU A 59 -25.22 2.76 6.41
C GLU A 59 -25.81 2.83 7.82
N SER A 60 -25.04 3.28 8.81
CA SER A 60 -25.54 3.50 10.18
C SER A 60 -26.70 4.52 10.21
N TYR A 61 -26.58 5.63 9.48
CA TYR A 61 -27.67 6.61 9.36
C TYR A 61 -28.87 6.04 8.61
N ARG A 62 -28.65 5.23 7.58
CA ARG A 62 -29.73 4.57 6.82
C ARG A 62 -30.55 3.65 7.72
N ILE A 63 -29.88 2.83 8.53
CA ILE A 63 -30.50 1.94 9.51
C ILE A 63 -31.28 2.75 10.56
N TYR A 64 -30.64 3.77 11.15
CA TYR A 64 -31.28 4.63 12.14
C TYR A 64 -32.57 5.29 11.59
N SER A 65 -32.51 5.85 10.37
CA SER A 65 -33.68 6.47 9.75
C SER A 65 -34.81 5.47 9.52
N LYS A 66 -34.51 4.23 9.13
CA LYS A 66 -35.52 3.18 8.96
C LYS A 66 -36.18 2.82 10.31
N LEU A 67 -35.39 2.65 11.35
CA LEU A 67 -35.90 2.33 12.69
C LEU A 67 -36.77 3.45 13.24
N LYS A 68 -36.33 4.72 13.11
CA LYS A 68 -37.10 5.89 13.56
C LYS A 68 -38.48 5.97 12.89
N LYS A 69 -38.57 5.68 11.59
CA LYS A 69 -39.84 5.64 10.85
C LYS A 69 -40.77 4.53 11.31
N GLN A 70 -40.26 3.37 11.73
CA GLN A 70 -41.09 2.27 12.23
C GLN A 70 -41.67 2.56 13.62
N VAL A 71 -40.92 3.27 14.47
CA VAL A 71 -41.37 3.63 15.82
C VAL A 71 -42.50 4.68 15.75
N SER A 72 -42.42 5.66 14.86
CA SER A 72 -43.44 6.73 14.77
C SER A 72 -44.77 6.32 14.14
N ILE A 73 -44.91 5.10 13.62
CA ILE A 73 -46.15 4.58 13.01
C ILE A 73 -46.97 3.76 14.04
N LYS A 74 -46.39 3.46 15.20
CA LYS A 74 -47.01 2.62 16.25
C LYS A 74 -47.63 3.40 17.42
N GLU A 75 -47.60 4.74 17.37
CA GLU A 75 -48.31 5.64 18.30
C GLU A 75 -49.63 6.09 17.67
#